data_AF-A0A7C3NTG4-F1
#
_entry.id   AF-A0A7C3NTG4-F1
#
_cell.length_a   1.000
_cell.length_b   1.000
_cell.length_c   1.000
_cell.angle_alpha   90.00
_cell.angle_beta   90.00
_cell.angle_gamma   90.00
#
_symmetry.space_group_name_H-M   'P 1'
#
loop_
_entity.id
_entity.type
_entity.pdbx_description
1 polymer ?
#
loop_
_entity_poly.entity_id
_entity_poly.type
_entity_poly.pdbx_seq_one_letter_code
_entity_poly.pdbx_strand_id
1 'polypeptide(L)' 'LLERGLPVHLVNHLATMADLHRAGRYDRMSDDVRTLTGQGPLRVQDFVRNNAATFTAPAKAT' A
#
# COMPACT_ATOMS: atom_id res chain seq x y z
N LEU A 1 7.90 -3.48 -14.00
CA LEU A 1 7.98 -2.01 -13.74
C LEU A 1 8.77 -1.31 -14.85
N LEU A 2 9.95 -1.81 -15.21
CA LEU A 2 10.70 -1.34 -16.38
C LEU A 2 9.91 -1.52 -17.69
N GLU A 3 9.26 -2.67 -17.88
CA GLU A 3 8.36 -2.94 -19.02
C GLU A 3 7.12 -2.03 -19.05
N ARG A 4 6.82 -1.34 -17.95
CA ARG A 4 5.76 -0.32 -17.86
C ARG A 4 6.28 1.10 -18.12
N GLY A 5 7.52 1.23 -18.60
CA GLY A 5 8.15 2.51 -18.93
C GLY A 5 8.65 3.32 -17.73
N LEU A 6 8.75 2.72 -16.54
CA LEU A 6 9.23 3.44 -15.37
C LEU A 6 10.77 3.61 -15.40
N PRO A 7 11.31 4.77 -14.97
CA PRO A 7 12.74 5.00 -14.93
C PRO A 7 13.49 3.97 -14.05
N VAL A 8 14.69 3.59 -14.46
CA VAL A 8 15.52 2.59 -13.75
C VAL A 8 15.76 2.96 -12.29
N HIS A 9 16.08 4.23 -12.01
CA HIS A 9 16.31 4.70 -10.64
C HIS A 9 15.06 4.54 -9.74
N LEU A 10 13.87 4.74 -10.29
CA LEU A 10 12.61 4.58 -9.56
C LEU A 10 12.35 3.10 -9.25
N VAL A 11 12.59 2.22 -10.22
CA VAL A 11 12.44 0.78 -10.00
C VAL A 11 13.41 0.28 -8.93
N ASN A 12 14.67 0.72 -8.97
CA ASN A 12 15.67 0.36 -7.97
C ASN A 12 15.30 0.86 -6.57
N HIS A 13 14.78 2.10 -6.48
CA HIS A 13 14.30 2.65 -5.22
C HIS A 13 13.15 1.82 -4.63
N LEU A 14 12.13 1.51 -5.45
CA LEU A 14 10.99 0.71 -5.00
C LEU A 14 11.37 -0.71 -4.58
N ALA A 15 12.29 -1.35 -5.31
CA ALA A 15 12.82 -2.67 -4.93
C ALA A 15 13.48 -2.62 -3.55
N THR A 16 14.32 -1.61 -3.31
CA THR A 16 14.98 -1.42 -2.01
C THR A 16 13.97 -1.20 -0.88
N MET A 17 12.95 -0.36 -1.11
CA MET A 17 11.89 -0.10 -0.13
C MET A 17 11.09 -1.37 0.20
N ALA A 18 10.80 -2.19 -0.81
CA ALA A 18 10.11 -3.47 -0.63
C ALA A 18 10.94 -4.45 0.22
N ASP A 19 12.26 -4.50 0.01
CA ASP A 19 13.15 -5.35 0.81
C ASP A 19 13.23 -4.90 2.27
N LEU A 20 13.29 -3.59 2.52
CA LEU A 20 13.25 -3.03 3.87
C LEU A 20 11.92 -3.32 4.58
N HIS A 21 10.80 -3.24 3.85
CA HIS A 21 9.48 -3.58 4.39
C HIS A 21 9.38 -5.07 4.72
N ARG A 22 9.92 -5.96 3.86
CA ARG A 22 9.95 -7.41 4.14
C ARG A 22 10.82 -7.74 5.35
N ALA A 23 11.88 -6.97 5.57
CA ALA A 23 12.73 -7.06 6.76
C ALA A 23 12.12 -6.40 8.02
N GLY A 24 10.84 -5.98 7.99
CA GLY A 24 10.12 -5.41 9.13
C GLY A 24 10.63 -4.04 9.58
N ARG A 25 11.44 -3.34 8.78
CA ARG A 25 12.07 -2.07 9.18
C ARG A 25 11.07 -0.92 9.33
N TYR A 26 9.84 -1.13 8.87
CA TYR A 26 8.72 -0.20 8.95
C TYR A 26 7.60 -0.68 9.87
N ASP A 27 7.77 -1.80 10.57
CA ASP A 27 6.77 -2.35 11.50
C ASP A 27 6.77 -1.53 12.79
N ARG A 28 6.27 -0.30 12.69
CA ARG A 28 6.11 0.65 13.79
C ARG A 28 4.64 1.00 13.92
N MET A 29 4.18 1.06 15.16
CA MET A 29 2.85 1.54 15.51
C MET A 29 3.00 2.83 16.32
N SER A 30 2.18 3.82 16.01
CA SER A 30 2.10 5.10 16.72
C SER A 30 0.65 5.56 16.75
N ASP A 31 0.31 6.36 17.76
CA ASP A 31 -1.00 7.00 17.90
C ASP A 31 -1.07 8.37 17.18
N ASP A 32 -0.01 8.78 16.48
CA ASP A 32 0.11 10.12 15.86
C ASP A 32 -1.09 10.48 14.97
N VAL A 33 -1.61 9.52 14.19
CA VAL A 33 -2.80 9.77 13.34
C VAL A 33 -3.99 10.17 14.19
N ARG A 34 -4.22 9.52 15.33
CA ARG A 34 -5.30 9.87 16.26
C ARG A 34 -5.04 11.20 16.93
N THR A 35 -3.81 11.43 17.39
CA THR A 35 -3.42 12.68 18.05
C THR A 35 -3.63 13.89 17.13
N LEU A 36 -3.28 13.77 15.84
CA LEU A 36 -3.34 14.88 14.90
C LEU A 36 -4.72 15.08 14.26
N THR A 37 -5.49 14.01 14.05
CA THR A 37 -6.76 14.08 13.31
C THR A 37 -7.99 13.89 14.19
N GLY A 38 -7.82 13.49 15.45
CA GLY A 38 -8.89 13.07 16.35
C GLY A 38 -9.53 11.72 15.97
N GLN A 39 -9.10 11.09 14.88
CA GLN A 39 -9.65 9.83 14.36
C GLN A 39 -8.54 8.77 14.25
N GLY A 40 -8.88 7.50 14.50
CA GLY A 40 -7.93 6.41 14.35
C GLY A 40 -7.49 6.20 12.88
N PRO A 41 -6.31 5.61 12.64
CA PRO A 41 -5.91 5.25 11.28
C PRO A 41 -6.87 4.23 10.67
N LEU A 42 -7.17 4.38 9.38
CA LEU A 42 -8.00 3.45 8.64
C LEU A 42 -7.26 2.10 8.49
N ARG A 43 -7.93 1.00 8.84
CA ARG A 43 -7.35 -0.34 8.64
C ARG A 43 -7.32 -0.67 7.15
N VAL A 44 -6.30 -1.40 6.70
CA VAL A 44 -6.17 -1.84 5.31
C VAL A 44 -7.41 -2.62 4.85
N GLN A 45 -7.97 -3.47 5.70
CA GLN A 45 -9.19 -4.23 5.40
C GLN A 45 -10.40 -3.33 5.10
N ASP A 46 -10.55 -2.23 5.85
CA ASP A 46 -11.66 -1.29 5.70
C ASP A 46 -11.44 -0.43 4.45
N PHE A 47 -10.19 -0.03 4.20
CA PHE A 47 -9.80 0.64 2.95
C PHE A 47 -10.12 -0.20 1.72
N VAL A 48 -9.78 -1.49 1.72
CA VAL A 48 -10.08 -2.41 0.59
C VAL A 48 -11.59 -2.55 0.39
N ARG A 49 -12.36 -2.70 1.48
CA ARG A 49 -13.83 -2.77 1.42
C ARG A 49 -14.45 -1.51 0.83
N ASN A 50 -13.99 -0.33 1.26
CA ASN A 50 -14.48 0.96 0.75
C ASN A 50 -14.16 1.17 -0.74
N ASN A 51 -13.16 0.47 -1.27
CA ASN A 51 -12.72 0.56 -2.67
C ASN A 51 -12.96 -0.75 -3.43
N ALA A 52 -13.96 -1.54 -3.04
CA ALA A 52 -14.18 -2.89 -3.55
C ALA A 52 -14.26 -2.97 -5.09
N ALA A 53 -14.83 -1.96 -5.75
CA ALA A 53 -14.91 -1.90 -7.21
C ALA A 53 -13.53 -1.90 -7.90
N THR A 54 -12.52 -1.31 -7.27
CA THR A 54 -11.14 -1.27 -7.78
C THR A 54 -10.38 -2.56 -7.49
N PHE A 55 -10.68 -3.22 -6.37
CA PHE A 55 -9.95 -4.40 -5.89
C PHE A 55 -10.58 -5.74 -6.27
N THR A 56 -11.81 -5.74 -6.77
CA THR A 56 -12.50 -6.95 -7.24
C THR A 56 -12.36 -7.06 -8.75
N ALA A 57 -11.93 -8.21 -9.26
CA ALA A 57 -11.93 -8.46 -10.70
C ALA A 57 -13.38 -8.43 -11.22
N PRO A 58 -13.63 -7.94 -12.44
CA PRO A 58 -14.93 -8.12 -13.07
C PRO A 58 -15.24 -9.62 -13.13
N ALA A 59 -16.47 -10.01 -12.77
CA ALA A 59 -16.90 -11.39 -12.88
C ALA A 59 -16.62 -11.88 -14.30
N LYS A 60 -15.91 -13.00 -14.43
CA LYS A 60 -15.58 -13.60 -15.73
C LYS A 60 -16.91 -13.91 -16.42
N ALA A 61 -17.25 -13.16 -17.48
CA ALA A 61 -18.43 -13.44 -18.29
C ALA A 61 -18.26 -14.83 -18.91
N THR A 62 -19.11 -15.77 -18.46
CA THR A 62 -19.25 -17.13 -19.01
C THR A 62 -20.06 -17.12 -20.29
#